data_AF-A0A654DP74-F1
#
_entry.id   AF-A0A654DP74-F1
#
_cell.length_a   1.000
_cell.length_b   1.000
_cell.length_c   1.000
_cell.angle_alpha   90.00
_cell.angle_beta   90.00
_cell.angle_gamma   90.00
#
_symmetry.space_group_name_H-M   'P 1'
#
loop_
_entity.id
_entity.type
_entity.pdbx_description
1 polymer ?
#
loop_
_entity_poly.entity_id
_entity_poly.type
_entity_poly.pdbx_seq_one_letter_code
_entity_poly.pdbx_strand_id
1 'polypeptide(L)'
;MTGLRVANILIWGVLLIYAVPGAWGAVSGNGTRRGDPMRLACVATAFVMIGFCARWLLAPENVMLWQALYVLSGATGMYIIRVAWAYGRGPRV
;
A
#
# COMPACT_ATOMS: atom_id res chain seq x y z
N MET A 1 23.02 3.47 -4.85
CA MET A 1 21.61 3.49 -5.31
C MET A 1 20.89 2.16 -5.07
N THR A 2 21.48 1.02 -5.44
CA THR A 2 20.85 -0.32 -5.32
C THR A 2 20.57 -0.74 -3.88
N GLY A 3 21.52 -0.57 -2.95
CA GLY A 3 21.35 -0.96 -1.55
C GLY A 3 20.18 -0.27 -0.83
N LEU A 4 19.97 1.02 -1.08
CA LEU A 4 18.84 1.77 -0.52
C LEU A 4 17.48 1.23 -1.00
N ARG A 5 17.41 0.74 -2.24
CA ARG A 5 16.17 0.19 -2.81
C ARG A 5 15.87 -1.18 -2.22
N VAL A 6 16.90 -2.01 -2.02
CA VAL A 6 16.75 -3.31 -1.34
C VAL A 6 16.31 -3.10 0.11
N ALA A 7 16.93 -2.17 0.83
CA ALA A 7 16.51 -1.80 2.19
C ALA A 7 15.06 -1.31 2.23
N ASN A 8 14.65 -0.47 1.26
CA ASN A 8 13.26 -0.01 1.15
C ASN A 8 12.28 -1.17 0.94
N ILE A 9 12.61 -2.13 0.06
CA ILE A 9 11.80 -3.34 -0.15
C ILE A 9 11.66 -4.14 1.15
N LEU A 10 12.74 -4.30 1.93
CA LEU A 10 12.69 -5.02 3.20
C LEU A 10 11.81 -4.31 4.23
N ILE A 11 11.95 -2.99 4.39
CA ILE A 11 11.15 -2.20 5.35
C ILE A 11 9.66 -2.29 5.01
N TRP A 12 9.29 -2.05 3.75
CA TRP A 12 7.90 -2.16 3.30
C TRP A 12 7.40 -3.61 3.32
N GLY A 13 8.27 -4.59 3.08
CA GLY A 13 7.96 -6.01 3.18
C GLY A 13 7.61 -6.44 4.60
N VAL A 14 8.33 -5.95 5.61
CA VAL A 14 7.99 -6.16 7.04
C VAL A 14 6.62 -5.56 7.35
N LEU A 15 6.34 -4.35 6.84
CA LEU A 15 5.02 -3.73 7.00
C LEU A 15 3.91 -4.59 6.38
N LEU A 16 4.12 -5.16 5.19
CA LEU A 16 3.17 -6.08 4.56
C LEU A 16 2.91 -7.29 5.45
N ILE A 17 3.96 -7.98 5.93
CA ILE A 17 3.81 -9.16 6.79
C ILE A 17 2.96 -8.83 8.03
N TYR A 18 3.16 -7.65 8.61
CA TYR A 18 2.39 -7.19 9.76
C TYR A 18 0.94 -6.81 9.42
N ALA A 19 0.70 -6.11 8.32
CA ALA A 19 -0.59 -5.51 8.00
C ALA A 19 -1.52 -6.43 7.18
N VAL A 20 -0.97 -7.36 6.40
CA VAL A 20 -1.71 -8.27 5.50
C VAL A 20 -2.73 -9.14 6.23
N PRO A 21 -2.45 -9.77 7.39
CA PRO A 21 -3.46 -10.59 8.07
C PRO A 21 -4.71 -9.79 8.48
N GLY A 22 -4.50 -8.56 8.96
CA GLY A 22 -5.60 -7.66 9.33
C GLY A 22 -6.35 -7.12 8.11
N ALA A 23 -5.63 -6.76 7.05
CA ALA A 23 -6.22 -6.34 5.78
C ALA A 23 -7.05 -7.47 5.13
N TRP A 24 -6.55 -8.71 5.18
CA TRP A 24 -7.25 -9.89 4.65
C TRP A 24 -8.54 -10.19 5.43
N GLY A 25 -8.50 -10.09 6.77
CA GLY A 25 -9.68 -10.22 7.61
C GLY A 25 -10.78 -9.21 7.26
N ALA A 26 -10.39 -7.99 6.89
CA ALA A 26 -11.31 -6.94 6.48
C ALA A 26 -11.96 -7.19 5.10
N VAL A 27 -11.20 -7.73 4.15
CA VAL A 27 -11.67 -8.04 2.79
C VAL A 27 -12.53 -9.30 2.75
N SER A 28 -12.21 -10.30 3.59
CA SER A 28 -12.92 -11.59 3.65
C SER A 28 -14.26 -11.53 4.39
N GLY A 29 -14.69 -10.36 4.88
CA GLY A 29 -16.00 -10.19 5.50
C GLY A 29 -16.10 -10.68 6.94
N ASN A 30 -14.98 -11.01 7.61
CA ASN A 30 -14.93 -11.52 8.99
C ASN A 30 -15.16 -10.43 10.07
N GLY A 31 -15.95 -9.40 9.74
CA GLY A 31 -16.24 -8.24 10.57
C GLY A 31 -15.14 -7.18 10.46
N THR A 32 -15.45 -6.06 9.81
CA THR A 32 -14.57 -4.89 9.74
C THR A 32 -14.38 -4.29 11.14
N ARG A 33 -13.18 -4.41 11.70
CA ARG A 33 -12.79 -3.78 12.96
C ARG A 33 -12.36 -2.33 12.73
N ARG A 34 -12.48 -1.52 13.78
CA ARG A 34 -12.00 -0.13 13.81
C ARG A 34 -10.48 -0.14 13.62
N GLY A 35 -10.00 0.22 12.42
CA GLY A 35 -8.57 0.20 12.07
C GLY A 35 -8.24 -0.53 10.76
N ASP A 36 -9.15 -1.37 10.29
CA ASP A 36 -8.96 -2.19 9.09
C ASP A 36 -8.79 -1.39 7.78
N PRO A 37 -9.58 -0.34 7.50
CA PRO A 37 -9.35 0.50 6.32
C PRO A 37 -7.98 1.18 6.33
N MET A 38 -7.44 1.53 7.50
CA MET A 38 -6.08 2.06 7.62
C MET A 38 -5.02 0.98 7.31
N ARG A 39 -5.22 -0.25 7.80
CA ARG A 39 -4.34 -1.38 7.49
C ARG A 39 -4.33 -1.70 5.99
N LEU A 40 -5.49 -1.67 5.34
CA LEU A 40 -5.61 -1.82 3.89
C LEU A 40 -4.88 -0.70 3.14
N ALA A 41 -5.00 0.55 3.60
CA ALA A 41 -4.27 1.67 3.01
C ALA A 41 -2.75 1.51 3.14
N CYS A 42 -2.26 1.04 4.29
CA CYS A 42 -0.85 0.74 4.48
C CYS A 42 -0.36 -0.39 3.57
N VAL A 43 -1.15 -1.47 3.41
CA VAL A 43 -0.82 -2.58 2.50
C VAL A 43 -0.74 -2.10 1.05
N ALA A 44 -1.72 -1.32 0.60
CA ALA A 44 -1.72 -0.76 -0.76
C ALA A 44 -0.49 0.14 -1.00
N THR A 45 -0.15 0.98 -0.03
CA THR A 45 1.03 1.86 -0.10
C THR A 45 2.33 1.06 -0.19
N ALA A 46 2.46 0.02 0.66
CA ALA A 46 3.63 -0.85 0.65
C ALA A 46 3.81 -1.54 -0.70
N PHE A 47 2.71 -2.00 -1.31
CA PHE A 47 2.73 -2.65 -2.61
C PHE A 47 3.24 -1.72 -3.71
N VAL A 48 2.79 -0.47 -3.73
CA VAL A 48 3.26 0.55 -4.68
C VAL A 48 4.76 0.84 -4.49
N MET A 49 5.21 1.05 -3.25
CA MET A 49 6.60 1.38 -2.94
C MET A 49 7.56 0.24 -3.29
N ILE A 50 7.18 -1.00 -2.96
CA ILE A 50 7.93 -2.20 -3.37
C ILE A 50 7.93 -2.33 -4.90
N GLY A 51 6.80 -2.10 -5.56
CA GLY A 51 6.69 -2.16 -7.02
C GLY A 51 7.66 -1.22 -7.74
N PHE A 52 7.79 0.03 -7.27
CA PHE A 52 8.77 0.98 -7.82
C PHE A 52 10.22 0.51 -7.67
N CYS A 53 10.58 -0.04 -6.50
CA CYS A 53 11.92 -0.57 -6.28
C CYS A 53 12.18 -1.86 -7.08
N ALA A 54 11.20 -2.77 -7.13
CA ALA A 54 11.27 -4.05 -7.83
C ALA A 54 11.36 -3.86 -9.35
N ARG A 55 10.56 -2.96 -9.93
CA ARG A 55 10.67 -2.62 -11.36
C ARG A 55 12.08 -2.18 -11.70
N TRP A 56 12.67 -1.30 -10.90
CA TRP A 56 14.01 -0.82 -11.22
C TRP A 56 15.07 -1.92 -11.11
N LEU A 57 14.92 -2.89 -10.20
CA LEU A 57 15.84 -4.01 -10.05
C LEU A 57 15.68 -5.07 -11.14
N LEU A 58 14.44 -5.37 -11.54
CA LEU A 58 14.10 -6.53 -12.36
C LEU A 58 13.70 -6.19 -13.80
N ALA A 59 13.25 -4.96 -14.05
CA ALA A 59 12.74 -4.51 -15.35
C ALA A 59 12.95 -2.99 -15.56
N PRO A 60 14.20 -2.48 -15.49
CA PRO A 60 14.49 -1.04 -15.48
C PRO A 60 14.06 -0.31 -16.75
N GLU A 61 14.07 -0.98 -17.90
CA GLU A 61 13.70 -0.40 -19.20
C GLU A 61 12.22 -0.56 -19.56
N ASN A 62 11.43 -1.26 -18.72
CA ASN A 62 10.02 -1.48 -19.01
C ASN A 62 9.17 -0.24 -18.70
N VAL A 63 8.84 0.52 -19.76
CA VAL A 63 8.04 1.75 -19.70
C VAL A 63 6.57 1.47 -19.36
N MET A 64 5.99 0.37 -19.85
CA MET A 64 4.60 0.00 -19.53
C MET A 64 4.43 -0.27 -18.03
N LEU A 65 5.37 -1.01 -17.43
CA LEU A 65 5.35 -1.29 -15.99
C LEU A 65 5.54 0.01 -15.17
N TRP A 66 6.32 0.96 -15.68
CA TRP A 66 6.48 2.28 -15.06
C TRP A 66 5.17 3.08 -15.07
N GLN A 67 4.47 3.12 -16.20
CA GLN A 67 3.16 3.78 -16.31
C GLN A 67 2.12 3.13 -15.41
N ALA A 68 2.06 1.79 -15.39
CA ALA A 68 1.14 1.04 -14.54
C ALA A 68 1.35 1.34 -13.04
N LEU A 69 2.62 1.47 -12.59
CA LEU A 69 2.94 1.84 -11.21
C LEU A 69 2.51 3.27 -10.87
N TYR A 70 2.59 4.22 -11.79
CA TYR A 70 2.06 5.57 -11.56
C TYR A 70 0.55 5.60 -11.48
N VAL A 71 -0.15 4.86 -12.34
CA VAL A 71 -1.61 4.71 -12.25
C VAL A 71 -2.00 4.09 -10.91
N LEU A 72 -1.32 3.03 -10.50
CA LEU A 72 -1.54 2.38 -9.20
C LEU A 72 -1.25 3.31 -8.02
N SER A 73 -0.18 4.10 -8.10
CA SER A 73 0.17 5.11 -7.11
C SER A 73 -0.91 6.19 -6.98
N GLY A 74 -1.44 6.68 -8.11
CA GLY A 74 -2.54 7.66 -8.12
C GLY A 74 -3.81 7.08 -7.50
N ALA A 75 -4.18 5.85 -7.87
CA ALA A 75 -5.32 5.15 -7.29
C ALA A 75 -5.17 4.94 -5.77
N THR A 76 -3.95 4.60 -5.32
CA THR A 76 -3.64 4.44 -3.90
C THR A 76 -3.73 5.76 -3.15
N GLY A 77 -3.26 6.86 -3.72
CA GLY A 77 -3.45 8.21 -3.17
C GLY A 77 -4.93 8.56 -2.97
N MET A 78 -5.77 8.32 -3.99
CA MET A 78 -7.22 8.52 -3.91
C MET A 78 -7.87 7.64 -2.83
N TYR A 79 -7.43 6.39 -2.71
CA TYR A 79 -7.91 5.48 -1.67
C TYR A 79 -7.54 5.97 -0.26
N ILE A 80 -6.29 6.40 -0.04
CA ILE A 80 -5.84 6.96 1.25
C ILE A 80 -6.66 8.20 1.62
N ILE A 81 -6.95 9.10 0.67
CA ILE A 81 -7.80 10.28 0.92
C ILE A 81 -9.19 9.86 1.41
N ARG A 82 -9.80 8.85 0.76
CA ARG A 82 -11.10 8.31 1.16
C ARG A 82 -11.06 7.72 2.57
N VAL A 83 -10.00 6.98 2.90
CA VAL A 83 -9.78 6.42 4.23
C VAL A 83 -9.62 7.56 5.25
N ALA A 84 -8.79 8.56 4.96
CA ALA A 84 -8.57 9.72 5.83
C ALA A 84 -9.87 10.49 6.10
N TRP A 85 -10.74 10.67 5.09
CA TRP A 85 -12.05 11.29 5.29
C TRP A 85 -12.99 10.46 6.15
N ALA A 86 -12.94 9.14 6.04
CA ALA A 86 -13.75 8.25 6.86
C ALA A 86 -13.33 8.31 8.34
N TYR A 87 -12.03 8.38 8.62
CA TYR A 87 -11.50 8.49 9.99
C TYR A 87 -11.56 9.91 10.56
N GLY A 88 -11.29 10.93 9.74
CA GLY A 88 -11.24 12.34 10.16
C GLY A 88 -12.60 12.94 10.54
N ARG A 89 -13.71 12.28 10.21
CA ARG A 89 -15.06 12.74 10.58
C ARG A 89 -15.45 12.49 12.04
N GLY A 90 -14.64 11.76 12.83
CA GLY A 90 -14.91 11.46 14.24
C GLY A 90 -16.26 10.76 14.50
N PRO A 91 -16.54 10.27 15.72
CA PRO A 91 -17.92 9.98 16.09
C PRO A 91 -18.71 11.29 16.00
N ARG A 92 -19.79 11.31 15.20
CA ARG A 92 -20.80 12.37 15.31
C ARG A 92 -21.38 12.21 16.71
N VAL A 93 -20.97 13.11 17.61
CA VAL A 93 -21.56 13.27 18.95
C VAL A 93 -23.02 13.65 18.80
#